data_AF-A0A7J5QIP1-F1
#
_entry.id   AF-A0A7J5QIP1-F1
#
_cell.length_a   1.000
_cell.length_b   1.000
_cell.length_c   1.000
_cell.angle_alpha   90.00
_cell.angle_beta   90.00
_cell.angle_gamma   90.00
#
_symmetry.space_group_name_H-M   'P 1'
#
loop_
_entity.id
_entity.type
_entity.pdbx_description
1 polymer ?
#
loop_
_entity_poly.entity_id
_entity_poly.type
_entity_poly.pdbx_seq_one_letter_code
_entity_poly.pdbx_strand_id
1 'polypeptide(L)' 'INIILKEVKKKYRLKIKNFSCHSLRKTFGRQVYNMNSDNAELALVKLMELFNHSSVAITKRYLGLRQEEILQTYDCLSF' A
#
# COMPACT_ATOMS: atom_id res chain seq x y z
N ILE A 1 -11.02 -14.34 -10.86
CA ILE A 1 -10.81 -12.91 -10.49
C ILE A 1 -9.64 -12.27 -11.24
N ASN A 2 -8.39 -12.74 -11.13
CA ASN A 2 -7.25 -12.12 -11.85
C ASN A 2 -7.42 -12.05 -13.38
N ILE A 3 -8.10 -13.03 -14.01
CA ILE A 3 -8.43 -12.97 -15.44
C ILE A 3 -9.31 -11.76 -15.74
N ILE A 4 -10.41 -11.59 -14.99
CA ILE A 4 -11.32 -10.44 -15.09
C ILE A 4 -10.55 -9.13 -14.88
N LEU A 5 -9.65 -9.06 -13.90
CA LEU A 5 -8.83 -7.86 -13.68
C LEU A 5 -7.93 -7.54 -14.88
N LYS A 6 -7.35 -8.56 -15.53
CA LYS A 6 -6.56 -8.36 -16.77
C LYS A 6 -7.44 -7.89 -17.92
N GLU A 7 -8.66 -8.40 -18.05
CA GLU A 7 -9.63 -7.94 -19.05
C GLU A 7 -10.04 -6.48 -18.80
N VAL A 8 -10.33 -6.10 -17.56
CA VAL A 8 -10.62 -4.71 -17.17
C VAL A 8 -9.44 -3.80 -17.52
N LYS A 9 -8.20 -4.20 -17.18
CA LYS A 9 -7.00 -3.45 -17.55
C LYS A 9 -6.92 -3.20 -19.05
N LYS A 10 -7.21 -4.23 -19.88
CA LYS A 10 -7.20 -4.12 -21.35
C LYS A 10 -8.34 -3.23 -21.85
N LYS A 11 -9.57 -3.46 -21.37
CA LYS A 11 -10.79 -2.74 -21.74
C LYS A 11 -10.66 -1.24 -21.51
N TYR A 12 -10.11 -0.84 -20.36
CA TYR A 12 -9.94 0.56 -19.98
C TYR A 12 -8.54 1.12 -20.22
N ARG A 13 -7.65 0.37 -20.90
CA ARG A 13 -6.27 0.78 -21.23
C ARG A 13 -5.48 1.31 -20.02
N LEU A 14 -5.64 0.67 -18.87
CA LEU A 14 -5.01 1.10 -17.62
C LEU A 14 -3.48 0.91 -17.70
N LYS A 15 -2.72 2.00 -17.48
CA LYS A 15 -1.25 2.01 -17.45
C LYS A 15 -0.68 1.48 -16.12
N ILE A 16 -1.08 0.26 -15.74
CA ILE A 16 -0.64 -0.40 -14.51
C ILE A 16 0.11 -1.68 -14.89
N LYS A 17 1.37 -1.83 -14.49
CA LYS A 17 2.20 -2.99 -14.89
C LYS A 17 1.58 -4.31 -14.41
N ASN A 18 1.50 -4.51 -13.10
CA ASN A 18 1.08 -5.76 -12.46
C ASN A 18 -0.28 -5.61 -11.75
N PHE A 19 -1.37 -5.48 -12.50
CA PHE A 19 -2.71 -5.38 -11.94
C PHE A 19 -3.28 -6.77 -11.57
N SER A 20 -3.63 -6.95 -10.30
CA SER A 20 -4.08 -8.22 -9.72
C SER A 20 -4.87 -8.00 -8.41
N CYS A 21 -5.35 -9.10 -7.81
CA CYS A 21 -5.96 -9.05 -6.48
C CYS A 21 -5.03 -8.46 -5.41
N HIS A 22 -3.71 -8.69 -5.52
CA HIS A 22 -2.75 -8.06 -4.61
C HIS A 22 -2.70 -6.53 -4.77
N SER A 23 -2.87 -6.02 -6.00
CA SER A 23 -2.98 -4.58 -6.24
C SER A 23 -4.18 -4.01 -5.48
N LEU A 24 -5.34 -4.68 -5.56
CA LEU A 24 -6.54 -4.25 -4.84
C LEU A 24 -6.34 -4.27 -3.32
N ARG A 25 -5.72 -5.33 -2.79
CA ARG A 25 -5.39 -5.43 -1.36
C ARG A 25 -4.43 -4.32 -0.90
N LYS A 26 -3.42 -4.00 -1.70
CA LYS A 26 -2.51 -2.87 -1.44
C LYS A 26 -3.25 -1.54 -1.45
N THR A 27 -4.11 -1.31 -2.45
CA THR A 27 -4.93 -0.10 -2.54
C THR A 27 -5.82 0.06 -1.31
N PHE A 28 -6.51 -1.01 -0.89
CA PHE A 28 -7.32 -1.00 0.32
C PHE A 28 -6.50 -0.61 1.56
N GLY A 29 -5.37 -1.28 1.80
CA GLY A 29 -4.54 -0.98 2.98
C GLY A 29 -3.97 0.44 2.94
N ARG A 30 -3.62 0.94 1.75
CA ARG A 30 -3.10 2.30 1.60
C ARG A 30 -4.17 3.36 1.86
N GLN A 31 -5.39 3.13 1.39
CA GLN A 31 -6.52 4.03 1.66
C GLN A 31 -6.85 4.07 3.15
N VAL A 32 -6.91 2.92 3.83
CA VAL A 32 -7.13 2.85 5.28
C VAL A 32 -6.05 3.61 6.05
N TYR A 33 -4.77 3.44 5.69
CA TYR A 33 -3.66 4.18 6.30
C TYR A 33 -3.82 5.70 6.10
N ASN A 34 -4.07 6.15 4.87
CA ASN A 34 -4.19 7.57 4.55
C ASN A 34 -5.40 8.24 5.22
N MET A 35 -6.52 7.53 5.40
CA MET A 35 -7.73 8.05 6.06
C MET A 35 -7.58 8.18 7.58
N ASN A 36 -6.61 7.48 8.18
CA ASN A 36 -6.36 7.47 9.62
C ASN A 36 -5.03 8.19 9.93
N SER A 37 -4.76 9.35 9.34
CA SER A 37 -3.50 10.09 9.50
C SER A 37 -3.13 10.31 10.97
N ASP A 38 -4.11 10.68 11.80
CA ASP A 38 -3.89 11.00 13.21
C ASP A 38 -3.63 9.74 14.07
N ASN A 39 -4.01 8.56 13.56
CA ASN A 39 -3.88 7.26 14.23
C ASN A 39 -3.20 6.22 13.31
N ALA A 40 -2.22 6.68 12.53
CA ALA A 40 -1.60 5.91 11.46
C ALA A 40 -0.97 4.59 11.97
N GLU A 41 -0.35 4.61 13.15
CA GLU A 41 0.29 3.43 13.73
C GLU A 41 -0.74 2.37 14.18
N LEU A 42 -1.85 2.80 14.79
CA LEU A 42 -2.94 1.88 15.14
C LEU A 42 -3.59 1.27 13.88
N ALA A 43 -3.73 2.06 12.81
CA ALA A 43 -4.21 1.57 11.52
C ALA A 43 -3.25 0.52 10.94
N LEU A 44 -1.93 0.72 11.07
CA LEU A 44 -0.94 -0.26 10.62
C LEU A 44 -1.00 -1.58 11.40
N VAL A 45 -1.21 -1.54 12.71
CA VAL A 45 -1.41 -2.75 13.53
C VAL A 45 -2.66 -3.51 13.08
N LYS A 46 -3.79 -2.81 12.90
CA LYS A 46 -5.03 -3.44 12.39
C LYS A 46 -4.84 -4.04 10.99
N LEU A 47 -4.12 -3.34 10.11
CA LEU A 47 -3.82 -3.84 8.76
C LEU A 47 -2.85 -5.02 8.79
N MET A 48 -1.92 -5.08 9.74
CA MET A 48 -1.04 -6.23 9.94
C MET A 48 -1.84 -7.49 10.29
N GLU A 49 -2.73 -7.40 11.27
CA GLU A 49 -3.64 -8.50 11.66
C GLU A 49 -4.54 -8.92 10.48
N LEU A 50 -5.20 -7.95 9.84
CA LEU A 50 -6.08 -8.20 8.69
C LEU A 50 -5.33 -8.85 7.51
N PHE A 51 -4.08 -8.45 7.30
CA PHE A 51 -3.24 -9.02 6.26
C PHE A 51 -2.50 -10.28 6.68
N ASN A 52 -2.65 -10.73 7.93
CA ASN A 52 -1.96 -11.88 8.47
C ASN A 52 -0.43 -11.79 8.24
N HIS A 53 0.13 -10.60 8.45
CA HIS A 53 1.57 -10.37 8.38
C HIS A 53 2.18 -10.57 9.77
N SER A 54 3.37 -11.15 9.85
CA SER A 54 4.04 -11.41 11.14
C SER A 54 4.64 -10.18 11.82
N SER A 55 4.64 -9.02 11.16
CA SER A 55 5.09 -7.75 11.76
C SER A 55 4.57 -6.53 11.00
N VAL A 56 4.48 -5.40 11.69
CA VAL A 56 4.12 -4.09 11.11
C VAL A 56 5.10 -3.69 10.01
N ALA A 57 6.39 -4.04 10.14
CA ALA A 57 7.40 -3.76 9.14
C ALA A 57 7.09 -4.39 7.77
N ILE A 58 6.50 -5.59 7.76
CA ILE A 58 6.05 -6.24 6.52
C ILE A 58 4.90 -5.45 5.91
N THR A 59 3.94 -4.99 6.72
CA THR A 59 2.84 -4.12 6.25
C THR A 59 3.34 -2.79 5.70
N LYS A 60 4.28 -2.11 6.37
CA LYS A 60 4.90 -0.87 5.87
C LYS A 60 5.58 -1.08 4.51
N ARG A 61 6.35 -2.17 4.35
CA ARG A 61 6.97 -2.53 3.07
C ARG A 61 5.92 -2.87 2.02
N TYR A 62 4.89 -3.63 2.38
CA TYR A 62 3.81 -4.05 1.48
C TYR A 62 3.04 -2.86 0.90
N LEU A 63 2.84 -1.80 1.71
CA LEU A 63 2.16 -0.56 1.34
C LEU A 63 3.08 0.50 0.72
N GLY A 64 4.39 0.25 0.64
CA GLY A 64 5.39 1.18 0.07
C GLY A 64 5.83 2.31 1.00
N LEU A 65 5.34 2.33 2.25
CA LEU A 65 5.60 3.42 3.20
C LEU A 65 7.08 3.53 3.59
N ARG A 66 7.77 2.40 3.72
CA ARG A 66 9.20 2.39 4.08
C ARG A 66 10.06 3.20 3.12
N GLN A 67 9.76 3.14 1.82
CA GLN A 67 10.55 3.88 0.84
C GLN A 67 10.28 5.39 0.92
N GLU A 68 9.03 5.76 1.19
CA GLU A 68 8.61 7.15 1.38
C GLU A 68 9.22 7.75 2.65
N GLU A 69 9.18 7.03 3.78
CA GLU A 69 9.81 7.43 5.05
C GLU A 69 11.31 7.72 4.87
N ILE A 70 12.02 6.85 4.12
CA ILE A 70 13.44 7.02 3.81
C ILE A 70 13.67 8.28 2.96
N LEU A 71 12.86 8.49 1.91
CA LEU A 71 12.99 9.65 1.03
C LEU A 71 12.71 10.97 1.79
N GLN A 72 11.66 11.01 2.60
CA GLN A 72 11.32 12.16 3.43
C GLN A 72 12.43 12.52 4.43
N THR A 73 13.16 11.52 4.94
CA THR A 73 14.29 11.77 5.84
C THR A 73 15.41 12.55 5.14
N TYR A 74 15.64 12.31 3.84
CA TYR A 74 16.60 13.10 3.07
C TYR A 74 16.10 14.53 2.83
N ASP A 75 14.80 14.74 2.65
CA ASP A 75 14.22 16.08 2.47
C ASP A 75 14.33 16.94 3.74
N CYS A 76 14.44 16.34 4.92
CA CYS A 76 14.69 17.06 6.17
C CYS A 76 16.11 17.64 6.28
N LEU A 77 17.05 17.19 5.44
CA LEU A 77 18.40 17.73 5.36
C LEU A 77 18.42 18.87 4.32
N SER A 78 17.83 20.03 4.65
CA SER A 78 18.10 21.27 3.92
C SER A 78 19.24 22.03 4.61
N PHE A 79 20.33 22.27 3.86
CA PHE A 79 21.38 23.23 4.20
C PHE A 79 21.17 24.51 3.40
#